data_AF-I7CET2-F1
#
_entry.id   AF-I7CET2-F1
#
_cell.length_a   1.000
_cell.length_b   1.000
_cell.length_c   1.000
_cell.angle_alpha   90.00
_cell.angle_beta   90.00
_cell.angle_gamma   90.00
#
_symmetry.space_group_name_H-M   'P 1'
#
loop_
_entity.id
_entity.type
_entity.pdbx_description
1 polymer ?
#
loop_
_entity_poly.entity_id
_entity_poly.type
_entity_poly.pdbx_seq_one_letter_code
_entity_poly.pdbx_strand_id
1 'polypeptide(L)'
;MLRISHPNGTTESFTYNVYGQVLSHTDGKGQTTRLMRTARGLPSSRQDAKGQRVRYEYDKAIRLTALANENNATYSFTYDSSSAPIPLLPPTGSAGRNHIRL
;
A
#
# COMPACT_ATOMS: atom_id res chain seq x y z
N MET A 1 3.23 10.26 -18.12
CA MET A 1 1.95 9.56 -17.90
C MET A 1 1.83 8.48 -18.97
N LEU A 2 1.42 7.27 -18.61
CA LEU A 2 1.14 6.18 -19.54
C LEU A 2 -0.39 5.96 -19.57
N ARG A 3 -0.94 5.64 -20.75
CA ARG A 3 -2.35 5.32 -20.95
C ARG A 3 -2.46 4.06 -21.79
N ILE A 4 -3.31 3.13 -21.37
CA ILE A 4 -3.60 1.88 -22.07
C ILE A 4 -5.08 1.88 -22.44
N SER A 5 -5.39 1.67 -23.72
CA SER A 5 -6.77 1.53 -24.21
C SER A 5 -7.05 0.07 -24.49
N HIS A 6 -8.14 -0.46 -23.94
CA HIS A 6 -8.52 -1.86 -24.08
C HIS A 6 -9.56 -2.03 -25.21
N PRO A 7 -9.66 -3.22 -25.83
CA PRO A 7 -10.64 -3.48 -26.90
C PRO A 7 -12.11 -3.31 -26.48
N ASN A 8 -12.41 -3.47 -25.20
CA ASN A 8 -13.74 -3.24 -24.62
C ASN A 8 -14.07 -1.74 -24.43
N GLY A 9 -13.21 -0.83 -24.88
CA GLY A 9 -13.37 0.63 -24.78
C GLY A 9 -12.93 1.23 -23.44
N THR A 10 -12.58 0.43 -22.43
CA THR A 10 -12.07 0.97 -21.16
C THR A 10 -10.63 1.47 -21.30
N THR A 11 -10.23 2.38 -20.42
CA THR A 11 -8.87 2.95 -20.40
C THR A 11 -8.27 2.80 -19.02
N GLU A 12 -7.01 2.40 -18.94
CA GLU A 12 -6.19 2.49 -17.72
C GLU A 12 -5.12 3.57 -17.88
N SER A 13 -4.70 4.20 -16.77
CA SER A 13 -3.63 5.21 -16.81
C SER A 13 -2.73 5.18 -15.58
N PHE A 14 -1.47 5.53 -15.80
CA PHE A 14 -0.42 5.49 -14.78
C PHE A 14 0.42 6.77 -14.78
N THR A 15 0.82 7.21 -13.60
CA THR A 15 1.84 8.25 -13.42
C THR A 15 3.05 7.69 -12.70
N TYR A 16 4.21 8.28 -12.94
CA TYR A 16 5.49 7.78 -12.46
C TYR A 16 6.35 8.93 -11.94
N ASN A 17 7.23 8.63 -10.99
CA ASN A 17 8.32 9.54 -10.62
C ASN A 17 9.48 9.47 -11.63
N VAL A 18 10.51 10.28 -11.42
CA VAL A 18 11.71 10.33 -12.27
C VAL A 18 12.49 9.00 -12.31
N TYR A 19 12.27 8.11 -11.34
CA TYR A 19 12.87 6.78 -11.27
C TYR A 19 12.00 5.69 -11.93
N GLY A 20 10.94 6.06 -12.64
CA GLY A 20 10.04 5.11 -13.30
C GLY A 20 9.12 4.34 -12.34
N GLN A 21 8.97 4.78 -11.09
CA GLN A 21 8.12 4.12 -10.11
C GLN A 21 6.71 4.70 -10.12
N VAL A 22 5.69 3.84 -10.09
CA VAL A 22 4.28 4.25 -10.12
C VAL A 22 3.93 5.13 -8.91
N LEU A 23 3.29 6.27 -9.19
CA LEU A 23 2.72 7.23 -8.23
C LEU A 23 1.19 7.23 -8.23
N SER A 24 0.56 6.94 -9.36
CA SER A 24 -0.89 6.72 -9.43
C SER A 24 -1.24 5.71 -10.50
N HIS A 25 -2.33 5.00 -10.27
CA HIS A 25 -2.98 4.12 -11.24
C HIS A 25 -4.48 4.42 -11.22
N THR A 26 -5.04 4.73 -12.37
CA THR A 26 -6.49 4.86 -12.58
C THR A 26 -6.94 3.70 -13.46
N ASP A 27 -7.84 2.87 -12.93
CA ASP A 27 -8.32 1.68 -13.62
C ASP A 27 -9.40 2.00 -14.70
N GLY A 28 -9.84 0.97 -15.41
CA GLY A 28 -10.91 1.06 -16.43
C GLY A 28 -12.26 1.57 -15.92
N LYS A 29 -12.48 1.62 -14.60
CA LYS A 29 -13.68 2.16 -13.94
C LYS A 29 -13.47 3.59 -13.45
N GLY A 30 -12.31 4.20 -13.71
CA GLY A 30 -11.95 5.53 -13.24
C GLY A 30 -11.52 5.56 -11.77
N GLN A 31 -11.35 4.42 -11.10
CA GLN A 31 -10.93 4.37 -9.71
C GLN A 31 -9.43 4.61 -9.63
N THR A 32 -9.02 5.63 -8.87
CA THR A 32 -7.62 6.02 -8.77
C THR A 32 -7.01 5.56 -7.45
N THR A 33 -5.95 4.78 -7.52
CA THR A 33 -5.05 4.47 -6.40
C THR A 33 -3.81 5.34 -6.51
N ARG A 34 -3.39 5.98 -5.39
CA ARG A 34 -2.18 6.79 -5.30
C ARG A 34 -1.16 6.15 -4.36
N LEU A 35 0.11 6.22 -4.73
CA LEU A 35 1.24 5.70 -3.98
C LEU A 35 2.21 6.84 -3.68
N MET A 36 2.58 6.98 -2.41
CA MET A 36 3.75 7.77 -2.02
C MET A 36 4.93 6.84 -1.83
N ARG A 37 6.14 7.35 -2.11
CA ARG A 37 7.37 6.57 -2.08
C ARG A 37 8.35 7.19 -1.09
N THR A 38 9.12 6.35 -0.41
CA THR A 38 10.30 6.76 0.35
C THR A 38 11.45 7.10 -0.60
N ALA A 39 12.52 7.72 -0.09
CA ALA A 39 13.77 7.92 -0.85
C ALA A 39 14.40 6.60 -1.34
N ARG A 40 14.09 5.48 -0.67
CA ARG A 40 14.50 4.11 -1.07
C ARG A 40 13.58 3.47 -2.12
N GLY A 41 12.55 4.18 -2.59
CA GLY A 41 11.61 3.66 -3.59
C GLY A 41 10.49 2.77 -3.05
N LEU A 42 10.50 2.46 -1.75
CA LEU A 42 9.46 1.67 -1.09
C LEU A 42 8.17 2.49 -0.92
N PRO A 43 6.97 1.90 -1.06
CA PRO A 43 5.72 2.59 -0.78
C PRO A 43 5.67 3.09 0.67
N SER A 44 5.55 4.39 0.91
CA SER A 44 5.35 4.94 2.28
C SER A 44 3.88 5.05 2.63
N SER A 45 3.01 5.23 1.62
CA SER A 45 1.57 5.14 1.80
C SER A 45 0.87 4.79 0.50
N ARG A 46 -0.33 4.24 0.64
CA ARG A 46 -1.28 4.00 -0.44
C ARG A 46 -2.60 4.65 -0.08
N GLN A 47 -3.19 5.37 -1.03
CA GLN A 47 -4.55 5.87 -0.93
C GLN A 47 -5.41 5.24 -2.03
N ASP A 48 -6.55 4.67 -1.68
CA ASP A 48 -7.51 4.14 -2.66
C ASP A 48 -8.46 5.23 -3.18
N ALA A 49 -9.34 4.85 -4.11
CA ALA A 49 -10.32 5.77 -4.72
C ALA A 49 -11.38 6.28 -3.72
N LYS A 50 -11.57 5.60 -2.58
CA LYS A 50 -12.46 6.02 -1.50
C LYS A 50 -11.77 6.97 -0.52
N GLY A 51 -10.49 7.26 -0.75
CA GLY A 51 -9.68 8.09 0.12
C GLY A 51 -9.09 7.35 1.33
N GLN A 52 -9.31 6.04 1.47
CA GLN A 52 -8.78 5.22 2.54
C GLN A 52 -7.27 5.11 2.38
N ARG A 53 -6.54 5.34 3.48
CA ARG A 53 -5.07 5.41 3.47
C ARG A 53 -4.47 4.31 4.33
N VAL A 54 -3.49 3.62 3.76
CA VAL A 54 -2.59 2.72 4.50
C VAL A 54 -1.19 3.32 4.48
N ARG A 55 -0.52 3.35 5.62
CA ARG A 55 0.88 3.78 5.77
C ARG A 55 1.75 2.56 6.08
N TYR A 56 3.00 2.60 5.60
CA TYR A 56 3.94 1.50 5.73
C TYR A 56 5.25 1.99 6.34
N GLU A 57 5.80 1.21 7.26
CA GLU A 57 7.09 1.46 7.89
C GLU A 57 8.03 0.29 7.64
N TYR A 58 9.31 0.60 7.43
CA TYR A 58 10.33 -0.39 7.10
C TYR A 58 11.58 -0.19 7.93
N ASP A 59 12.23 -1.29 8.31
CA ASP A 59 13.54 -1.27 8.93
C ASP A 59 14.66 -0.94 7.92
N LYS A 60 15.91 -0.97 8.41
CA LYS A 60 17.11 -0.75 7.59
C LYS A 60 17.32 -1.87 6.55
N ALA A 61 16.83 -3.07 6.82
CA ALA A 61 16.90 -4.23 5.94
C ALA A 61 15.74 -4.31 4.93
N ILE A 62 14.93 -3.24 4.79
CA ILE A 62 13.82 -3.15 3.83
C ILE A 62 12.66 -4.13 4.17
N ARG A 63 12.56 -4.54 5.43
CA ARG A 63 11.46 -5.38 5.92
C ARG A 63 10.35 -4.51 6.49
N LEU A 64 9.09 -4.85 6.20
CA LEU A 64 7.92 -4.12 6.69
C LEU A 64 7.78 -4.34 8.21
N THR A 65 7.93 -3.31 9.02
CA THR A 65 7.85 -3.39 10.49
C THR A 65 6.51 -2.94 11.04
N ALA A 66 5.80 -2.07 10.32
CA ALA A 66 4.46 -1.68 10.71
C ALA A 66 3.60 -1.29 9.52
N LEU A 67 2.29 -1.44 9.66
CA LEU A 67 1.30 -0.76 8.82
C LEU A 67 0.19 -0.14 9.66
N ALA A 68 -0.26 1.04 9.27
CA ALA A 68 -1.39 1.73 9.88
C ALA A 68 -2.48 1.92 8.83
N ASN A 69 -3.72 1.52 9.14
CA ASN A 69 -4.86 1.66 8.24
C ASN A 69 -5.59 3.00 8.43
N GLU A 70 -6.68 3.19 7.68
CA GLU A 70 -7.50 4.39 7.68
C GLU A 70 -8.18 4.70 9.03
N ASN A 71 -8.28 3.70 9.91
CA ASN A 71 -8.84 3.81 11.25
C ASN A 71 -7.75 3.98 12.32
N ASN A 72 -6.51 4.28 11.91
CA ASN A 72 -5.32 4.31 12.78
C ASN A 72 -5.01 2.99 13.50
N ALA A 73 -5.65 1.87 13.10
CA ALA A 73 -5.29 0.56 13.61
C ALA A 73 -3.90 0.20 13.08
N THR A 74 -2.98 -0.07 14.00
CA THR A 74 -1.57 -0.32 13.71
C THR A 74 -1.25 -1.79 13.94
N TYR A 75 -0.58 -2.40 12.97
CA TYR A 75 -0.11 -3.79 13.02
C TYR A 75 1.41 -3.76 12.95
N SER A 76 2.06 -4.42 13.91
CA SER A 76 3.52 -4.46 14.00
C SER A 76 4.05 -5.86 13.65
N PHE A 77 5.21 -5.89 13.02
CA PHE A 77 5.89 -7.11 12.57
C PHE A 77 7.30 -7.12 13.14
N THR A 78 7.64 -8.21 13.82
CA THR A 78 8.98 -8.48 14.32
C THR A 78 9.59 -9.63 13.54
N TYR A 79 10.87 -9.51 13.24
CA TYR A 79 11.63 -10.53 12.51
C TYR A 79 12.75 -11.02 13.41
N ASP A 80 12.77 -12.31 13.71
CA ASP A 80 13.95 -12.92 14.29
C ASP A 80 14.98 -13.18 13.17
N SER A 81 16.25 -13.26 13.53
CA SER A 81 17.41 -13.49 12.69
C SER A 81 17.32 -14.74 11.78
N SER A 82 16.32 -15.62 11.98
CA SER A 82 16.13 -16.84 11.21
C SER A 82 14.69 -17.17 10.78
N SER A 83 13.70 -16.26 10.87
CA SER A 83 12.30 -16.64 10.61
C SER A 83 11.47 -15.65 9.78
N ALA A 84 10.53 -16.21 9.01
CA ALA A 84 9.49 -15.50 8.26
C ALA A 84 8.60 -14.64 9.19
N PRO A 85 7.99 -13.54 8.70
CA PRO A 85 7.24 -12.59 9.53
C PRO A 85 6.10 -13.25 10.31
N ILE A 86 6.03 -12.99 11.62
CA ILE A 86 4.87 -13.30 12.46
C ILE A 86 4.10 -11.98 12.68
N PRO A 87 2.84 -11.86 12.22
CA PRO A 87 2.03 -10.68 12.52
C PRO A 87 1.70 -10.65 14.02
N LEU A 88 2.09 -9.59 14.73
CA LEU A 88 1.56 -9.33 16.06
C LEU A 88 0.18 -8.71 15.90
N LEU A 89 -0.85 -9.44 16.34
CA LEU A 89 -2.22 -8.92 16.41
C LEU A 89 -2.25 -7.67 17.31
N PRO A 90 -3.09 -6.67 17.02
CA PRO A 90 -3.25 -5.51 17.88
C PRO A 90 -3.66 -5.94 19.30
N PRO A 91 -3.35 -5.14 20.34
CA PRO A 91 -3.90 -5.38 21.68
C PRO A 91 -5.42 -5.49 21.56
N THR A 92 -5.96 -6.61 22.03
CA THR A 92 -7.36 -7.00 21.85
C THR A 92 -8.30 -5.91 22.36
N GLY A 93 -8.83 -5.14 21.42
CA GLY A 93 -9.91 -4.19 21.59
C GLY A 93 -10.75 -4.20 20.33
N SER A 94 -11.78 -5.05 20.34
CA SER A 94 -12.82 -5.21 19.32
C SER A 94 -12.41 -5.95 18.04
N ALA A 95 -12.77 -7.23 18.01
CA ALA A 95 -12.84 -8.06 16.82
C ALA A 95 -13.88 -7.52 15.82
N GLY A 96 -13.49 -6.52 15.03
CA GLY A 96 -14.03 -6.32 13.69
C GLY A 96 -13.18 -7.14 12.72
N ARG A 97 -13.80 -7.86 11.79
CA ARG A 97 -13.12 -8.56 10.69
C ARG A 97 -12.29 -7.56 9.85
N ASN A 98 -11.09 -7.23 10.31
CA ASN A 98 -10.15 -6.37 9.58
C ASN A 98 -9.39 -7.23 8.57
N HIS A 99 -10.07 -7.59 7.48
CA HIS A 99 -9.38 -8.07 6.29
C HIS A 99 -8.56 -6.90 5.76
N ILE A 100 -7.23 -6.99 5.87
CA ILE A 100 -6.34 -6.12 5.11
C ILE A 100 -6.60 -6.44 3.64
N ARG A 101 -7.31 -5.56 2.92
CA ARG A 101 -7.34 -5.62 1.47
C ARG A 101 -6.03 -5.03 0.97
N LEU A 102 -5.01 -5.90 0.83
CA LEU A 102 -3.83 -5.61 0.02
C LEU A 102 -4.24 -5.43 -1.43
#